data_AF-A0AAW1MG47-F1
#
_entry.id   AF-A0AAW1MG47-F1
#
_cell.length_a   1.000
_cell.length_b   1.000
_cell.length_c   1.000
_cell.angle_alpha   90.00
_cell.angle_beta   90.00
_cell.angle_gamma   90.00
#
_symmetry.space_group_name_H-M   'P 1'
#
loop_
_entity.id
_entity.type
_entity.pdbx_description
1 polymer ?
#
loop_
_entity_poly.entity_id
_entity_poly.type
_entity_poly.pdbx_seq_one_letter_code
_entity_poly.pdbx_strand_id
1 'polypeptide(L)'
;MQICLAPQHTTRRYDYIEYVNHDVLGVKSICSNSTLNVNAWIGWCPYCMCFCDEEGSYSDRYFSLRQVVSDVKNNKVVTGIRFAKKNRIIHLQIQQGEILPYGVINMTSLEWVPVDNFKINDRCRNTTLRRNKHDQFRMGAG
;
A
#
# COMPACT_ATOMS: atom_id res chain seq x y z
N MET A 1 11.13 -27.83 8.73
CA MET A 1 10.73 -26.80 7.75
C MET A 1 11.98 -26.41 6.99
N GLN A 2 11.89 -26.31 5.67
CA GLN A 2 12.99 -25.90 4.80
C GLN A 2 12.64 -24.55 4.16
N ILE A 3 13.53 -23.58 4.25
CA ILE A 3 13.33 -22.24 3.71
C ILE A 3 14.38 -21.99 2.64
N CYS A 4 13.97 -21.57 1.44
CA CYS A 4 14.87 -21.05 0.42
C CYS A 4 14.91 -19.52 0.52
N LEU A 5 16.08 -18.94 0.78
CA LEU A 5 16.24 -17.49 0.79
C LEU A 5 16.13 -16.92 -0.63
N ALA A 6 15.45 -15.78 -0.77
CA ALA A 6 15.46 -15.04 -2.02
C ALA A 6 16.84 -14.39 -2.26
N PRO A 7 17.18 -14.05 -3.51
CA PRO A 7 18.42 -13.34 -3.81
C PRO A 7 18.55 -11.99 -3.08
N GLN A 8 19.79 -11.56 -2.83
CA GLN A 8 20.06 -10.23 -2.28
C GLN A 8 19.48 -9.14 -3.18
N HIS A 9 19.06 -8.01 -2.58
CA HIS A 9 18.45 -6.86 -3.26
C HIS A 9 17.09 -7.10 -3.93
N THR A 10 16.41 -8.20 -3.59
CA THR A 10 15.01 -8.40 -4.00
C THR A 10 14.06 -7.85 -2.93
N THR A 11 12.80 -7.58 -3.31
CA THR A 11 11.74 -7.16 -2.37
C THR A 11 11.16 -8.35 -1.58
N ARG A 12 11.61 -9.56 -1.85
CA ARG A 12 11.15 -10.80 -1.25
C ARG A 12 12.24 -11.36 -0.35
N ARG A 13 11.90 -11.96 0.79
CA ARG A 13 12.88 -12.61 1.69
C ARG A 13 13.09 -14.09 1.39
N TYR A 14 12.04 -14.78 0.94
CA TYR A 14 12.05 -16.23 0.73
C TYR A 14 11.40 -16.56 -0.61
N ASP A 15 12.04 -17.39 -1.42
CA ASP A 15 11.46 -17.86 -2.68
C ASP A 15 10.40 -18.94 -2.45
N TYR A 16 10.66 -19.84 -1.51
CA TYR A 16 9.66 -20.76 -0.99
C TYR A 16 9.98 -21.21 0.44
N ILE A 17 8.95 -21.68 1.12
CA ILE A 17 9.03 -22.33 2.43
C ILE A 17 8.28 -23.65 2.30
N GLU A 18 8.94 -24.74 2.68
CA GLU A 18 8.36 -26.08 2.71
C GLU A 18 8.25 -26.58 4.15
N TYR A 19 7.03 -26.89 4.56
CA TYR A 19 6.73 -27.43 5.88
C TYR A 19 6.99 -28.94 5.92
N VAL A 20 7.03 -29.49 7.14
CA VAL A 20 7.30 -30.92 7.36
C VAL A 20 6.19 -31.80 6.77
N ASN A 21 4.96 -31.30 6.73
CA ASN A 21 3.82 -31.96 6.10
C ASN A 21 3.77 -31.78 4.56
N HIS A 22 4.83 -31.25 3.95
CA HIS A 22 4.96 -30.94 2.52
C HIS A 22 4.10 -29.79 2.00
N ASP A 23 3.45 -29.02 2.87
CA ASP A 23 2.83 -27.75 2.44
C ASP A 23 3.92 -26.76 1.98
N VAL A 24 3.66 -26.08 0.87
CA VAL A 24 4.60 -25.11 0.29
C VAL A 24 3.97 -23.72 0.23
N LEU A 25 4.66 -22.73 0.76
CA LEU A 25 4.38 -21.31 0.52
C LEU A 25 5.34 -20.79 -0.56
N GLY A 26 4.80 -20.25 -1.65
CA GLY A 26 5.58 -19.81 -2.80
C GLY A 26 5.66 -20.88 -3.89
N VAL A 27 6.63 -20.75 -4.79
CA VAL A 27 6.84 -21.68 -5.91
C VAL A 27 8.10 -22.48 -5.62
N LYS A 28 7.95 -23.78 -5.36
CA LYS A 28 9.09 -24.66 -5.13
C LYS A 28 9.85 -24.87 -6.44
N SER A 29 11.10 -24.43 -6.46
CA SER A 29 12.03 -24.60 -7.57
C SER A 29 13.41 -24.95 -7.01
N ILE A 30 14.39 -25.11 -7.89
CA ILE A 30 15.80 -25.26 -7.48
C ILE A 30 16.17 -23.99 -6.70
N CYS A 31 16.54 -24.16 -5.43
CA CYS A 31 16.97 -23.02 -4.62
C CYS A 31 18.32 -22.53 -5.14
N SER A 32 18.32 -21.35 -5.76
CA SER A 32 19.53 -20.71 -6.31
C SER A 32 20.42 -20.10 -5.22
N ASN A 33 19.89 -19.92 -4.02
CA ASN A 33 20.57 -19.33 -2.87
C ASN A 33 20.66 -20.34 -1.69
N SER A 34 21.04 -19.86 -0.51
CA SER A 34 21.14 -20.71 0.67
C SER A 34 19.78 -21.24 1.14
N THR A 35 19.79 -22.52 1.48
CA THR A 35 18.66 -23.22 2.09
C THR A 35 18.87 -23.27 3.60
N LEU A 36 17.86 -22.88 4.37
CA LEU A 36 17.86 -22.97 5.83
C LEU A 36 16.92 -24.10 6.25
N ASN A 37 17.45 -25.06 7.01
CA ASN A 37 16.66 -26.10 7.64
C ASN A 37 16.42 -25.71 9.10
N VAL A 38 15.16 -25.50 9.43
CA VAL A 38 14.72 -25.13 10.78
C VAL A 38 13.87 -26.26 11.35
N ASN A 39 14.32 -26.79 12.49
CA ASN A 39 13.63 -27.80 13.24
C ASN A 39 12.94 -27.18 14.45
N ALA A 40 11.72 -27.64 14.71
CA ALA A 40 11.00 -27.24 15.90
C ALA A 40 11.41 -28.09 17.10
N TRP A 41 11.77 -27.48 18.22
CA TRP A 41 11.87 -28.20 19.49
C TRP A 41 10.46 -28.53 20.02
N ILE A 42 10.33 -29.73 20.58
CA ILE A 42 9.06 -30.39 20.90
C ILE A 42 8.20 -29.55 21.84
N GLY A 43 6.94 -29.33 21.43
CA GLY A 43 5.82 -28.88 22.27
C GLY A 43 5.27 -27.49 21.96
N TRP A 44 6.08 -26.58 21.43
CA TRP A 44 5.68 -25.17 21.21
C TRP A 44 6.14 -24.77 19.81
N CYS A 45 5.18 -24.47 18.93
CA CYS A 45 5.40 -24.16 17.51
C CYS A 45 6.46 -23.04 17.34
N PRO A 46 7.71 -23.30 16.88
CA PRO A 46 8.79 -22.34 17.11
C PRO A 46 9.08 -21.43 15.92
N TYR A 47 8.40 -21.62 14.76
CA TYR A 47 8.56 -20.72 13.63
C TYR A 47 7.21 -20.42 12.99
N CYS A 48 6.41 -19.58 13.64
CA CYS A 48 5.37 -18.85 12.94
C CYS A 48 6.07 -17.93 11.95
N MET A 49 5.95 -18.20 10.65
CA MET A 49 6.27 -17.23 9.62
C MET A 49 5.33 -16.05 9.81
N CYS A 50 5.77 -15.02 10.53
CA CYS A 50 5.03 -13.78 10.60
C CYS A 50 4.91 -13.24 9.18
N PHE A 51 3.69 -12.88 8.77
CA PHE A 51 3.50 -11.98 7.64
C PHE A 51 4.09 -10.63 8.06
N CYS A 52 5.41 -10.50 7.98
CA CYS A 52 6.15 -9.44 8.62
C CYS A 52 5.85 -8.09 7.95
N ASP A 53 5.36 -7.13 8.74
CA ASP A 53 5.55 -5.70 8.43
C ASP A 53 7.01 -5.32 8.77
N GLU A 54 7.89 -5.37 7.78
CA GLU A 54 9.33 -5.18 7.97
C GLU A 54 9.78 -3.78 7.64
N GLU A 55 10.16 -2.99 8.65
CA GLU A 55 10.84 -1.68 8.52
C GLU A 55 12.11 -1.75 7.66
N GLY A 56 12.18 -0.97 6.57
CA GLY A 56 13.35 -1.00 5.69
C GLY A 56 13.20 -0.27 4.35
N SER A 57 14.28 -0.24 3.57
CA SER A 57 14.32 0.39 2.24
C SER A 57 13.59 -0.38 1.14
N TYR A 58 13.31 -1.68 1.37
CA TYR A 58 12.67 -2.58 0.42
C TYR A 58 11.17 -2.80 0.68
N SER A 59 10.62 -2.15 1.71
CA SER A 59 9.21 -2.27 2.08
C SER A 59 8.45 -0.98 1.76
N ASP A 60 7.32 -1.13 1.08
CA ASP A 60 6.46 -0.02 0.65
C ASP A 60 5.11 -0.12 1.37
N ARG A 61 5.00 0.57 2.50
CA ARG A 61 3.83 0.50 3.40
C ARG A 61 3.11 1.82 3.65
N TYR A 62 3.61 2.90 3.07
CA TYR A 62 3.07 4.22 3.33
C TYR A 62 1.87 4.47 2.43
N PHE A 63 0.76 4.90 3.01
CA PHE A 63 -0.39 5.41 2.29
C PHE A 63 -0.46 6.93 2.44
N SER A 64 -0.65 7.63 1.33
CA SER A 64 -0.90 9.07 1.36
C SER A 64 -2.30 9.34 1.91
N LEU A 65 -2.38 10.18 2.94
CA LEU A 65 -3.64 10.72 3.47
C LEU A 65 -3.92 12.12 2.92
N ARG A 66 -3.15 12.59 1.93
CA ARG A 66 -3.38 13.91 1.33
C ARG A 66 -4.67 13.89 0.53
N GLN A 67 -5.44 14.97 0.67
CA GLN A 67 -6.66 15.16 -0.08
C GLN A 67 -6.35 15.31 -1.57
N VAL A 68 -7.15 14.66 -2.41
CA VAL A 68 -7.14 14.81 -3.87
C VAL A 68 -8.50 15.32 -4.29
N VAL A 69 -8.54 16.39 -5.07
CA VAL A 69 -9.76 17.12 -5.42
C VAL A 69 -9.82 17.26 -6.94
N SER A 70 -11.02 17.08 -7.51
CA SER A 70 -11.23 17.38 -8.92
C SER A 70 -11.21 18.89 -9.16
N ASP A 71 -11.02 19.29 -10.41
CA ASP A 71 -11.08 20.69 -10.81
C ASP A 71 -12.53 21.20 -10.88
N VAL A 72 -13.06 21.50 -9.70
CA VAL A 72 -14.44 22.02 -9.54
C VAL A 72 -14.66 23.37 -10.22
N LYS A 73 -13.59 24.16 -10.46
CA LYS A 73 -13.71 25.47 -11.13
C LYS A 73 -14.03 25.31 -12.62
N ASN A 74 -13.57 24.21 -13.22
CA ASN A 74 -13.82 23.86 -14.62
C ASN A 74 -14.91 22.80 -14.75
N ASN A 75 -15.85 22.75 -13.79
CA ASN A 75 -16.99 21.86 -13.81
C ASN A 75 -16.60 20.36 -13.96
N LYS A 76 -15.45 19.96 -13.39
CA LYS A 76 -15.01 18.56 -13.44
C LYS A 76 -15.43 17.80 -12.18
N VAL A 77 -15.96 16.59 -12.40
CA VAL A 77 -16.36 15.65 -11.35
C VAL A 77 -15.45 14.43 -11.35
N VAL A 78 -15.43 13.70 -10.22
CA VAL A 78 -14.69 12.44 -10.10
C VAL A 78 -15.41 11.35 -10.86
N THR A 79 -14.70 10.68 -11.78
CA THR A 79 -15.25 9.61 -12.62
C THR A 79 -14.63 8.25 -12.31
N GLY A 80 -13.51 8.23 -11.58
CA GLY A 80 -12.81 6.99 -11.23
C GLY A 80 -11.77 7.20 -10.13
N ILE A 81 -11.39 6.09 -9.49
CA ILE A 81 -10.40 6.07 -8.41
C ILE A 81 -9.47 4.88 -8.65
N ARG A 82 -8.17 5.08 -8.44
CA ARG A 82 -7.18 3.99 -8.42
C ARG A 82 -6.08 4.25 -7.40
N PHE A 83 -5.34 3.20 -7.09
CA PHE A 83 -4.07 3.34 -6.38
C PHE A 83 -2.93 3.55 -7.37
N ALA A 84 -2.08 4.53 -7.06
CA ALA A 84 -0.85 4.79 -7.80
C ALA A 84 0.32 4.78 -6.83
N LYS A 85 1.35 3.99 -7.13
CA LYS A 85 2.56 3.90 -6.30
C LYS A 85 3.63 4.84 -6.84
N LYS A 86 4.08 5.78 -6.01
CA LYS A 86 5.14 6.75 -6.36
C LYS A 86 5.93 7.12 -5.11
N ASN A 87 7.25 7.19 -5.23
CA ASN A 87 8.16 7.49 -4.11
C ASN A 87 7.94 6.59 -2.88
N ARG A 88 7.66 5.30 -3.10
CA ARG A 88 7.41 4.31 -2.05
C ARG A 88 6.18 4.60 -1.18
N ILE A 89 5.27 5.41 -1.70
CA ILE A 89 3.98 5.74 -1.11
C ILE A 89 2.89 5.31 -2.08
N ILE A 90 1.84 4.70 -1.53
CA ILE A 90 0.61 4.38 -2.24
C ILE A 90 -0.31 5.60 -2.13
N HIS A 91 -0.66 6.19 -3.26
CA HIS A 91 -1.50 7.37 -3.33
C HIS A 91 -2.88 7.00 -3.85
N LEU A 92 -3.90 7.66 -3.30
CA LEU A 92 -5.20 7.74 -3.96
C LEU A 92 -5.04 8.63 -5.20
N GLN A 93 -5.42 8.14 -6.37
CA GLN A 93 -5.43 8.93 -7.60
C GLN A 93 -6.84 8.92 -8.18
N ILE A 94 -7.35 10.08 -8.53
CA ILE A 94 -8.68 10.24 -9.13
C ILE A 94 -8.58 10.48 -10.63
N GLN A 95 -9.56 9.96 -11.36
CA GLN A 95 -9.87 10.41 -12.70
C GLN A 95 -10.95 11.49 -12.60
N GLN A 96 -10.83 12.52 -13.42
CA GLN A 96 -11.82 13.59 -13.51
C GLN A 96 -12.28 13.78 -14.96
N GLY A 97 -13.50 14.28 -15.12
CA GLY A 97 -14.07 14.67 -16.40
C GLY A 97 -15.09 15.79 -16.22
N GLU A 98 -15.24 16.63 -17.24
CA GLU A 98 -16.25 17.69 -17.30
C GLU A 98 -17.66 17.09 -17.30
N ILE A 99 -18.52 17.62 -16.44
CA ILE A 99 -19.94 17.27 -16.40
C ILE A 99 -20.74 18.17 -17.36
N LEU A 100 -21.54 17.54 -18.19
CA LEU A 100 -22.46 18.17 -19.14
C LEU A 100 -23.87 18.24 -18.54
N PRO A 101 -24.82 18.96 -19.19
CA PRO A 101 -26.22 18.92 -18.79
C PRO A 101 -26.74 17.48 -18.63
N TYR A 102 -27.68 17.32 -17.70
CA TYR A 102 -28.25 16.01 -17.33
C TYR A 102 -27.26 15.03 -16.68
N GLY A 103 -26.07 15.51 -16.27
CA GLY A 103 -25.08 14.70 -15.56
C GLY A 103 -24.26 13.77 -16.47
N VAL A 104 -24.33 13.98 -17.79
CA VAL A 104 -23.51 13.22 -18.75
C VAL A 104 -22.05 13.64 -18.61
N ILE A 105 -21.12 12.68 -18.64
CA ILE A 105 -19.68 12.98 -18.60
C ILE A 105 -19.16 13.19 -20.02
N ASN A 106 -18.42 14.28 -20.22
CA ASN A 106 -17.70 14.51 -21.46
C ASN A 106 -16.50 13.54 -21.57
N MET A 107 -16.64 12.47 -22.36
CA MET A 107 -15.65 11.39 -22.46
C MET A 107 -14.29 11.86 -22.99
N THR A 108 -14.22 12.94 -23.77
CA THR A 108 -12.95 13.48 -24.30
C THR A 108 -12.17 14.28 -23.27
N SER A 109 -12.84 14.74 -22.21
CA SER A 109 -12.24 15.51 -21.12
C SER A 109 -11.66 14.65 -19.99
N LEU A 110 -11.80 13.32 -20.08
CA LEU A 110 -11.37 12.39 -19.06
C LEU A 110 -9.85 12.37 -18.90
N GLU A 111 -9.38 12.65 -17.69
CA GLU A 111 -7.96 12.63 -17.38
C GLU A 111 -7.69 12.15 -15.95
N TRP A 112 -6.52 11.56 -15.75
CA TRP A 112 -6.04 11.22 -14.40
C TRP A 112 -5.31 12.41 -13.79
N VAL A 113 -5.75 12.86 -12.63
CA VAL A 113 -5.08 13.94 -11.89
C VAL A 113 -3.68 13.46 -11.48
N PRO A 114 -2.60 14.18 -11.79
CA PRO A 114 -1.25 13.78 -11.41
C PRO A 114 -1.08 13.65 -9.90
N VAL A 115 -0.33 12.63 -9.48
CA VAL A 115 -0.01 12.42 -8.06
C VAL A 115 1.16 13.33 -7.65
N ASP A 116 0.97 14.03 -6.52
CA ASP A 116 1.98 14.87 -5.89
C ASP A 116 3.33 14.17 -5.76
N ASN A 117 4.40 14.91 -6.06
CA ASN A 117 5.76 14.38 -5.97
C ASN A 117 6.38 14.68 -4.60
N PHE A 118 5.91 14.00 -3.56
CA PHE A 118 6.49 14.07 -2.22
C PHE A 118 7.09 12.74 -1.77
N LYS A 119 8.01 12.81 -0.82
CA LYS A 119 8.69 11.67 -0.17
C LYS A 119 8.18 11.48 1.25
N ILE A 120 8.43 10.31 1.81
CA ILE A 120 8.00 9.92 3.17
C ILE A 120 8.49 10.91 4.23
N ASN A 121 9.71 11.43 4.05
CA ASN A 121 10.35 12.34 5.00
C ASN A 121 10.04 13.82 4.71
N ASP A 122 9.21 14.12 3.71
CA ASP A 122 8.81 15.49 3.44
C ASP A 122 7.87 15.96 4.56
N ARG A 123 8.25 17.04 5.23
CA ARG A 123 7.40 17.63 6.25
C ARG A 123 6.06 18.02 5.64
N CYS A 124 4.97 17.69 6.33
CA CYS A 124 3.66 18.24 6.02
C CYS A 124 3.77 19.77 6.12
N ARG A 125 3.83 20.47 4.99
CA ARG A 125 3.60 21.92 4.98
C ARG A 125 2.20 22.11 5.51
N ASN A 126 2.07 22.93 6.56
CA ASN A 126 0.82 23.30 7.20
C ASN A 126 -0.19 23.81 6.17
N THR A 127 -0.91 22.92 5.51
CA THR A 127 -2.23 23.24 5.00
C THR A 127 -3.10 23.30 6.25
N THR A 128 -3.51 24.52 6.62
CA THR A 128 -4.56 24.74 7.60
C THR A 128 -5.78 23.93 7.17
N LEU A 129 -5.89 22.70 7.65
CA LEU A 129 -7.15 22.04 7.80
C LEU A 129 -7.95 22.97 8.70
N ARG A 130 -8.86 23.75 8.11
CA ARG A 130 -9.94 24.37 8.86
C ARG A 130 -10.74 23.22 9.45
N ARG A 131 -10.33 22.72 10.62
CA ARG A 131 -11.19 21.92 11.49
C ARG A 131 -12.36 22.83 11.81
N ASN A 132 -13.46 22.66 11.09
CA ASN A 132 -14.73 23.18 11.57
C ASN A 132 -14.96 22.55 12.94
N LYS A 133 -15.21 23.41 13.92
CA LYS A 133 -15.18 23.13 15.36
C LYS A 133 -16.38 22.29 15.85
N HIS A 134 -17.02 21.51 14.97
CA HIS A 134 -18.30 20.84 15.25
C HIS A 134 -18.26 19.31 15.36
N ASP A 135 -17.15 18.64 15.00
CA ASP A 135 -17.06 17.17 15.14
C ASP A 135 -16.24 16.75 16.37
N GLN A 136 -16.67 17.15 17.57
CA GLN A 136 -16.25 16.49 18.82
C GLN A 136 -17.28 15.42 19.18
N PHE A 137 -17.09 14.20 18.69
CA PHE A 137 -17.70 13.02 19.31
C PHE A 137 -17.07 12.83 20.70
N ARG A 138 -17.83 13.20 21.74
CA ARG A 138 -17.55 12.83 23.13
C ARG A 138 -17.85 11.34 23.30
N MET A 139 -16.82 10.52 23.51
CA MET A 139 -16.99 9.27 24.26
C MET A 139 -16.67 9.58 25.72
N GLY A 140 -17.71 9.80 26.52
CA GLY A 140 -17.61 9.69 27.98
C GLY A 140 -17.76 8.22 28.35
N ALA A 141 -16.79 7.68 29.09
CA ALA A 141 -16.97 6.46 29.86
C ALA A 141 -17.25 6.88 31.30
N GLY A 142 -18.41 6.46 31.81
CA GLY A 142 -18.71 6.42 33.24
C GLY A 142 -18.19 5.15 33.89
#